data_AF-A0A9E4B0K0-F1
#
_entry.id   AF-A0A9E4B0K0-F1
#
_cell.length_a   1.000
_cell.length_b   1.000
_cell.length_c   1.000
_cell.angle_alpha   90.00
_cell.angle_beta   90.00
_cell.angle_gamma   90.00
#
_symmetry.space_group_name_H-M   'P 1'
#
loop_
_entity.id
_entity.type
_entity.pdbx_description
1 polymer ?
#
loop_
_entity_poly.entity_id
_entity_poly.type
_entity_poly.pdbx_seq_one_letter_code
_entity_poly.pdbx_strand_id
1 'polypeptide(L)'
;MAKEKRNQLLAIGFFVLGMICLYVEGISFVPSVIAQNAVLLKGIALVLLSIAAILAGTAFENKQRIAIISSIGLAMSLGCLYLPVPSILPGSTFHILFACAIAFGMTTTAKRAATIGAAALACIGIVFLYQPFFPSLNGTALHLLLPGIIVFSIVFSQKTLCEQISVGLIALGLIALCQPFLILFYQTGFQLLLTGLTGFIVAAHR
;
A
#
# COMPACT_ATOMS: atom_id res chain seq x y z
N MET A 1 26.96 -6.97 13.30
CA MET A 1 27.49 -6.35 12.05
C MET A 1 27.23 -7.16 10.78
N ALA A 2 27.68 -8.42 10.62
CA ALA A 2 27.52 -9.14 9.34
C ALA A 2 26.05 -9.36 8.91
N LYS A 3 25.17 -9.71 9.87
CA LYS A 3 23.73 -9.93 9.63
C LYS A 3 22.99 -8.66 9.17
N GLU A 4 23.38 -7.51 9.72
CA GLU A 4 22.75 -6.22 9.42
C GLU A 4 23.13 -5.71 8.02
N LYS A 5 24.43 -5.76 7.68
CA LYS A 5 24.91 -5.47 6.32
C LYS A 5 24.25 -6.38 5.28
N ARG A 6 24.06 -7.66 5.59
CA ARG A 6 23.32 -8.60 4.73
C ARG A 6 21.88 -8.17 4.52
N ASN A 7 21.17 -7.80 5.58
CA ASN A 7 19.77 -7.37 5.49
C ASN A 7 19.61 -6.05 4.71
N GLN A 8 20.55 -5.11 4.86
CA GLN A 8 20.60 -3.88 4.05
C GLN A 8 20.80 -4.20 2.57
N LEU A 9 21.73 -5.10 2.25
CA LEU A 9 21.99 -5.52 0.87
C LEU A 9 20.77 -6.23 0.27
N LEU A 10 20.09 -7.09 1.04
CA LEU A 10 18.84 -7.74 0.63
C LEU A 10 17.72 -6.72 0.41
N ALA A 11 17.59 -5.71 1.27
CA ALA A 11 16.60 -4.64 1.09
C ALA A 11 16.80 -3.91 -0.25
N ILE A 12 18.05 -3.53 -0.56
CA ILE A 12 18.41 -2.88 -1.82
C ILE A 12 18.17 -3.82 -3.00
N GLY A 13 18.59 -5.08 -2.89
CA GLY A 13 18.41 -6.09 -3.93
C GLY A 13 16.94 -6.32 -4.28
N PHE A 14 16.08 -6.53 -3.27
CA PHE A 14 14.64 -6.68 -3.47
C PHE A 14 13.98 -5.41 -3.99
N PHE A 15 14.44 -4.23 -3.57
CA PHE A 15 13.95 -2.96 -4.11
C PHE A 15 14.25 -2.84 -5.61
N VAL A 16 15.50 -3.06 -6.01
CA VAL A 16 15.92 -2.98 -7.43
C VAL A 16 15.18 -4.02 -8.28
N LEU A 17 15.13 -5.28 -7.82
CA LEU A 17 14.42 -6.34 -8.53
C LEU A 17 12.91 -6.03 -8.64
N GLY A 18 12.30 -5.56 -7.56
CA GLY A 18 10.90 -5.13 -7.55
C GLY A 18 10.61 -4.01 -8.55
N MET A 19 11.50 -2.99 -8.63
CA MET A 19 11.38 -1.91 -9.60
C MET A 19 11.52 -2.40 -11.05
N ILE A 20 12.45 -3.34 -11.32
CA ILE A 20 12.60 -3.94 -12.65
C ILE A 20 11.32 -4.70 -13.04
N CYS A 21 10.78 -5.52 -12.14
CA CYS A 21 9.53 -6.24 -12.37
C CYS A 21 8.35 -5.28 -12.61
N LEU A 22 8.32 -4.15 -11.91
CA LEU A 22 7.23 -3.18 -11.99
C LEU A 22 7.20 -2.43 -13.33
N TYR A 23 8.38 -2.12 -13.88
CA TYR A 23 8.53 -1.30 -15.09
C TYR A 23 8.95 -2.09 -16.34
N VAL A 24 8.82 -3.42 -16.29
CA VAL A 24 9.23 -4.31 -17.39
C VAL A 24 8.56 -3.96 -18.73
N GLU A 25 7.30 -3.50 -18.70
CA GLU A 25 6.51 -3.13 -19.89
C GLU A 25 7.11 -1.92 -20.63
N GLY A 26 7.87 -1.06 -19.92
CA GLY A 26 8.51 0.12 -20.49
C GLY A 26 9.89 -0.15 -21.10
N ILE A 27 10.39 -1.39 -21.04
CA ILE A 27 11.73 -1.74 -21.50
C ILE A 27 11.65 -2.35 -22.90
N SER A 28 12.11 -1.60 -23.91
CA SER A 28 12.01 -1.95 -25.34
C SER A 28 12.72 -3.25 -25.74
N PHE A 29 13.61 -3.78 -24.90
CA PHE A 29 14.42 -4.97 -25.18
C PHE A 29 13.89 -6.26 -24.54
N VAL A 30 12.73 -6.22 -23.86
CA VAL A 30 12.18 -7.39 -23.19
C VAL A 30 11.39 -8.27 -24.16
N PRO A 31 11.59 -9.60 -24.17
CA PRO A 31 10.79 -10.53 -24.96
C PRO A 31 9.29 -10.34 -24.75
N SER A 32 8.51 -10.39 -25.84
CA SER A 32 7.05 -10.21 -25.83
C SER A 32 6.32 -11.17 -24.88
N VAL A 33 6.86 -12.38 -24.67
CA VAL A 33 6.35 -13.38 -23.73
C VAL A 33 6.42 -12.89 -22.26
N ILE A 34 7.44 -12.11 -21.91
CA ILE A 34 7.59 -11.56 -20.57
C ILE A 34 6.66 -10.36 -20.38
N ALA A 35 6.49 -9.52 -21.41
CA ALA A 35 5.53 -8.42 -21.39
C ALA A 35 4.07 -8.91 -21.28
N GLN A 36 3.73 -10.07 -21.88
CA GLN A 36 2.40 -10.68 -21.73
C GLN A 36 2.10 -11.13 -20.28
N ASN A 37 3.13 -11.41 -19.48
CA ASN A 37 3.00 -11.81 -18.08
C ASN A 37 3.09 -10.63 -17.11
N ALA A 38 2.88 -9.39 -17.57
CA ALA A 38 3.13 -8.21 -16.74
C ALA A 38 2.23 -8.08 -15.50
N VAL A 39 1.00 -8.63 -15.52
CA VAL A 39 0.15 -8.67 -14.32
C VAL A 39 0.79 -9.52 -13.22
N LEU A 40 1.31 -10.70 -13.57
CA LEU A 40 2.04 -11.55 -12.63
C LEU A 40 3.30 -10.85 -12.11
N LEU A 41 4.03 -10.17 -13.00
CA LEU A 41 5.26 -9.46 -12.63
C LEU A 41 4.99 -8.26 -11.71
N LYS A 42 3.87 -7.54 -11.89
CA LYS A 42 3.38 -6.50 -10.96
C LYS A 42 3.04 -7.10 -9.59
N GLY A 43 2.39 -8.27 -9.55
CA GLY A 43 2.15 -9.02 -8.31
C GLY A 43 3.45 -9.38 -7.58
N ILE A 44 4.45 -9.90 -8.30
CA ILE A 44 5.78 -10.21 -7.75
C ILE A 44 6.46 -8.92 -7.26
N ALA A 45 6.37 -7.83 -8.02
CA ALA A 45 6.92 -6.54 -7.65
C ALA A 45 6.33 -6.03 -6.32
N LEU A 46 5.01 -6.17 -6.10
CA LEU A 46 4.37 -5.78 -4.85
C LEU A 46 5.00 -6.49 -3.64
N VAL A 47 5.19 -7.80 -3.75
CA VAL A 47 5.77 -8.64 -2.69
C VAL A 47 7.22 -8.22 -2.43
N LEU A 48 8.04 -8.10 -3.49
CA LEU A 48 9.44 -7.70 -3.37
C LEU A 48 9.61 -6.31 -2.75
N LEU A 49 8.83 -5.33 -3.20
CA LEU A 49 8.86 -3.97 -2.67
C LEU A 49 8.39 -3.90 -1.22
N SER A 50 7.40 -4.72 -0.83
CA SER A 50 6.94 -4.81 0.56
C SER A 50 8.02 -5.39 1.46
N ILE A 51 8.69 -6.48 1.05
CA ILE A 51 9.81 -7.07 1.79
C ILE A 51 10.96 -6.05 1.89
N ALA A 52 11.28 -5.36 0.80
CA ALA A 52 12.28 -4.32 0.79
C ALA A 52 11.95 -3.18 1.77
N ALA A 53 10.70 -2.74 1.83
CA ALA A 53 10.24 -1.70 2.75
C ALA A 53 10.35 -2.13 4.23
N ILE A 54 9.97 -3.38 4.54
CA ILE A 54 10.07 -3.95 5.90
C ILE A 54 11.54 -4.08 6.31
N LEU A 55 12.39 -4.62 5.43
CA LEU A 55 13.83 -4.72 5.67
C LEU A 55 14.47 -3.35 5.81
N ALA A 56 14.04 -2.36 5.01
CA ALA A 56 14.52 -0.99 5.13
C ALA A 56 14.21 -0.42 6.52
N GLY A 57 12.97 -0.58 7.00
CA GLY A 57 12.55 -0.09 8.31
C GLY A 57 13.22 -0.76 9.51
N THR A 58 13.76 -1.97 9.32
CA THR A 58 14.39 -2.78 10.40
C THR A 58 15.91 -2.82 10.35
N ALA A 59 16.52 -2.78 9.17
CA ALA A 59 17.95 -3.03 8.98
C ALA A 59 18.81 -1.77 8.86
N PHE A 60 18.23 -0.59 8.63
CA PHE A 60 18.98 0.66 8.54
C PHE A 60 18.89 1.44 9.85
N GLU A 61 20.04 1.89 10.35
CA GLU A 61 20.13 2.69 11.57
C GLU A 61 19.49 4.08 11.40
N ASN A 62 19.71 4.73 10.25
CA ASN A 62 19.17 6.07 9.96
C ASN A 62 17.70 5.99 9.49
N LYS A 63 16.79 5.75 10.45
CA LYS A 63 15.34 5.70 10.22
C LYS A 63 14.79 7.01 9.70
N GLN A 64 15.34 8.14 10.12
CA GLN A 64 14.89 9.46 9.66
C GLN A 64 15.08 9.62 8.14
N ARG A 65 16.21 9.18 7.60
CA ARG A 65 16.44 9.22 6.14
C ARG A 65 15.42 8.39 5.37
N ILE A 66 15.06 7.21 5.87
CA ILE A 66 14.04 6.36 5.24
C ILE A 66 12.67 7.00 5.35
N ALA A 67 12.32 7.59 6.49
CA ALA A 67 11.07 8.31 6.66
C ALA A 67 10.94 9.47 5.65
N ILE A 68 12.02 10.22 5.40
CA ILE A 68 12.03 11.29 4.40
C ILE A 68 11.84 10.72 2.99
N ILE A 69 12.63 9.72 2.60
CA ILE A 69 12.55 9.11 1.26
C ILE A 69 11.15 8.52 1.00
N SER A 70 10.61 7.79 1.98
CA SER A 70 9.28 7.20 1.89
C SER A 70 8.17 8.25 1.90
N SER A 71 8.32 9.37 2.62
CA SER A 71 7.35 10.48 2.58
C SER A 71 7.31 11.17 1.21
N ILE A 72 8.47 11.36 0.58
CA ILE A 72 8.57 11.91 -0.78
C ILE A 72 7.93 10.93 -1.76
N GLY A 73 8.23 9.63 -1.63
CA GLY A 73 7.61 8.58 -2.44
C GLY A 73 6.08 8.56 -2.30
N LEU A 74 5.57 8.65 -1.06
CA LEU A 74 4.13 8.76 -0.80
C LEU A 74 3.51 9.97 -1.50
N ALA A 75 4.10 11.16 -1.33
CA ALA A 75 3.59 12.39 -1.94
C ALA A 75 3.61 12.33 -3.48
N MET A 76 4.71 11.81 -4.05
CA MET A 76 4.86 11.66 -5.49
C MET A 76 3.85 10.65 -6.06
N SER A 77 3.70 9.49 -5.42
CA SER A 77 2.71 8.49 -5.83
C SER A 77 1.28 9.00 -5.69
N LEU A 78 0.95 9.72 -4.60
CA LEU A 78 -0.37 10.33 -4.46
C LEU A 78 -0.63 11.39 -5.54
N GLY A 79 0.39 12.21 -5.85
CA GLY A 79 0.33 13.17 -6.95
C GLY A 79 0.09 12.49 -8.29
N CYS A 80 0.75 11.36 -8.56
CA CYS A 80 0.57 10.59 -9.79
C CYS A 80 -0.82 9.95 -9.93
N LEU A 81 -1.58 9.77 -8.84
CA LEU A 81 -2.97 9.29 -8.91
C LEU A 81 -3.92 10.33 -9.50
N TYR A 82 -3.66 11.61 -9.27
CA TYR A 82 -4.63 12.68 -9.56
C TYR A 82 -4.14 13.71 -10.60
N LEU A 83 -2.83 13.78 -10.84
CA LEU A 83 -2.26 14.65 -11.87
C LEU A 83 -2.13 13.91 -13.22
N PRO A 84 -2.19 14.62 -14.34
CA PRO A 84 -1.89 14.04 -15.65
C PRO A 84 -0.40 13.69 -15.72
N VAL A 85 -0.09 12.39 -15.61
CA VAL A 85 1.26 11.84 -15.64
C VAL A 85 1.41 10.89 -16.84
N PRO A 86 2.59 10.76 -17.46
CA PRO A 86 2.83 9.81 -18.56
C PRO A 86 2.31 8.41 -18.26
N SER A 87 1.73 7.77 -19.29
CA SER A 87 0.93 6.52 -19.25
C SER A 87 1.60 5.30 -18.62
N ILE A 88 2.91 5.36 -18.36
CA ILE A 88 3.73 4.28 -17.78
C ILE A 88 3.66 4.30 -16.24
N LEU A 89 3.38 5.44 -15.61
CA LEU A 89 3.35 5.61 -14.15
C LEU A 89 2.03 5.20 -13.44
N PRO A 90 0.83 5.30 -14.03
CA PRO A 90 -0.41 4.96 -13.31
C PRO A 90 -0.43 3.49 -12.85
N GLY A 91 0.04 2.57 -13.69
CA GLY A 91 0.05 1.13 -13.40
C GLY A 91 0.99 0.71 -12.25
N SER A 92 1.98 1.53 -11.94
CA SER A 92 2.97 1.28 -10.88
C SER A 92 2.71 2.05 -9.59
N THR A 93 1.83 3.06 -9.64
CA THR A 93 1.61 4.03 -8.56
C THR A 93 1.15 3.37 -7.26
N PHE A 94 0.24 2.40 -7.34
CA PHE A 94 -0.21 1.62 -6.16
C PHE A 94 0.94 0.93 -5.43
N HIS A 95 1.82 0.26 -6.18
CA HIS A 95 2.88 -0.58 -5.64
C HIS A 95 3.91 0.25 -4.86
N ILE A 96 4.27 1.41 -5.43
CA ILE A 96 5.18 2.36 -4.80
C ILE A 96 4.51 2.99 -3.57
N LEU A 97 3.25 3.42 -3.71
CA LEU A 97 2.49 4.01 -2.60
C LEU A 97 2.39 3.05 -1.41
N PHE A 98 2.10 1.77 -1.67
CA PHE A 98 2.00 0.73 -0.66
C PHE A 98 3.35 0.45 0.02
N ALA A 99 4.43 0.28 -0.74
CA ALA A 99 5.76 0.04 -0.18
C ALA A 99 6.26 1.25 0.63
N CYS A 100 6.05 2.47 0.12
CA CYS A 100 6.40 3.70 0.83
C CYS A 100 5.56 3.88 2.10
N ALA A 101 4.28 3.49 2.11
CA ALA A 101 3.44 3.50 3.31
C ALA A 101 4.00 2.59 4.42
N ILE A 102 4.41 1.37 4.07
CA ILE A 102 5.05 0.45 5.02
C ILE A 102 6.33 1.07 5.58
N ALA A 103 7.24 1.50 4.69
CA ALA A 103 8.52 2.07 5.09
C ALA A 103 8.33 3.32 5.97
N PHE A 104 7.40 4.20 5.61
CA PHE A 104 7.07 5.40 6.36
C PHE A 104 6.50 5.06 7.75
N GLY A 105 5.51 4.16 7.81
CA GLY A 105 4.89 3.77 9.08
C GLY A 105 5.90 3.22 10.08
N MET A 106 6.82 2.37 9.61
CA MET A 106 7.85 1.75 10.45
C MET A 106 8.91 2.75 10.93
N THR A 107 9.22 3.77 10.14
CA THR A 107 10.37 4.66 10.41
C THR A 107 10.00 6.05 10.92
N THR A 108 8.75 6.49 10.75
CA THR A 108 8.31 7.82 11.17
C THR A 108 8.32 7.99 12.68
N THR A 109 8.85 9.12 13.14
CA THR A 109 8.84 9.57 14.55
C THR A 109 7.61 10.43 14.85
N ALA A 110 6.99 11.04 13.84
CA ALA A 110 5.82 11.91 13.97
C ALA A 110 4.51 11.10 14.09
N LYS A 111 4.43 10.20 15.09
CA LYS A 111 3.37 9.20 15.20
C LYS A 111 1.96 9.81 15.18
N ARG A 112 1.72 10.87 15.95
CA ARG A 112 0.40 11.53 16.02
C ARG A 112 -0.05 12.10 14.67
N ALA A 113 0.84 12.81 13.97
CA ALA A 113 0.54 13.38 12.66
C ALA A 113 0.32 12.28 11.61
N ALA A 114 1.17 11.24 11.62
CA ALA A 114 1.03 10.08 10.75
C ALA A 114 -0.29 9.34 10.99
N THR A 115 -0.72 9.14 12.24
CA THR A 115 -2.02 8.54 12.57
C THR A 115 -3.18 9.37 12.03
N ILE A 116 -3.19 10.69 12.25
CA ILE A 116 -4.26 11.58 11.77
C ILE A 116 -4.31 11.57 10.25
N GLY A 117 -3.16 11.71 9.58
CA GLY A 117 -3.08 11.68 8.12
C GLY A 117 -3.54 10.34 7.54
N ALA A 118 -3.13 9.23 8.16
CA ALA A 118 -3.53 7.88 7.75
C ALA A 118 -5.03 7.63 7.95
N ALA A 119 -5.60 8.08 9.08
CA ALA A 119 -7.03 7.99 9.34
C ALA A 119 -7.82 8.83 8.33
N ALA A 120 -7.38 10.06 8.04
CA ALA A 120 -7.99 10.90 7.01
C ALA A 120 -7.95 10.22 5.64
N LEU A 121 -6.81 9.64 5.26
CA LEU A 121 -6.67 8.92 3.98
C LEU A 121 -7.60 7.71 3.88
N ALA A 122 -7.70 6.93 4.97
CA ALA A 122 -8.63 5.80 5.04
C ALA A 122 -10.09 6.26 4.95
N CYS A 123 -10.48 7.31 5.68
CA CYS A 123 -11.83 7.87 5.60
C CYS A 123 -12.16 8.37 4.19
N ILE A 124 -11.25 9.09 3.54
CA ILE A 124 -11.43 9.54 2.14
C ILE A 124 -11.56 8.32 1.21
N GLY A 125 -10.75 7.29 1.40
CA GLY A 125 -10.87 6.02 0.67
C GLY A 125 -12.26 5.39 0.83
N ILE A 126 -12.81 5.34 2.05
CA ILE A 126 -14.17 4.83 2.31
C ILE A 126 -15.21 5.70 1.61
N VAL A 127 -15.09 7.03 1.67
CA VAL A 127 -16.00 7.92 0.95
C VAL A 127 -15.95 7.65 -0.55
N PHE A 128 -14.75 7.43 -1.11
CA PHE A 128 -14.58 7.13 -2.53
C PHE A 128 -15.17 5.78 -2.94
N LEU A 129 -15.17 4.78 -2.04
CA LEU A 129 -15.85 3.49 -2.27
C LEU A 129 -17.36 3.68 -2.47
N TYR A 130 -17.97 4.55 -1.66
CA TYR A 130 -19.42 4.70 -1.60
C TYR A 130 -19.97 5.89 -2.40
N GLN A 131 -19.12 6.61 -3.15
CA GLN A 131 -19.54 7.77 -3.94
C GLN A 131 -20.12 7.33 -5.30
N PRO A 132 -21.44 7.41 -5.53
CA PRO A 132 -22.04 6.93 -6.78
C PRO A 132 -21.86 7.91 -7.95
N PHE A 133 -21.53 9.17 -7.67
CA PHE A 133 -21.52 10.25 -8.67
C PHE A 133 -20.24 10.30 -9.51
N PHE A 134 -19.14 9.67 -9.05
CA PHE A 134 -17.85 9.70 -9.75
C PHE A 134 -17.23 8.29 -9.80
N PRO A 135 -17.60 7.46 -10.80
CA PRO A 135 -17.11 6.08 -10.93
C PRO A 135 -15.59 5.98 -11.03
N SER A 136 -14.93 7.03 -11.56
CA SER A 136 -13.47 7.13 -11.63
C SER A 136 -12.79 7.15 -10.25
N LEU A 137 -13.46 7.65 -9.21
CA LEU A 137 -12.91 7.69 -7.86
C LEU A 137 -12.91 6.31 -7.19
N ASN A 138 -13.89 5.46 -7.49
CA ASN A 138 -13.98 4.10 -6.95
C ASN A 138 -12.72 3.27 -7.30
N GLY A 139 -12.20 3.42 -8.53
CA GLY A 139 -10.93 2.77 -8.95
C GLY A 139 -9.71 3.22 -8.12
N THR A 140 -9.73 4.44 -7.59
CA THR A 140 -8.64 4.98 -6.75
C THR A 140 -8.84 4.74 -5.26
N ALA A 141 -10.03 4.32 -4.83
CA ALA A 141 -10.37 4.16 -3.42
C ALA A 141 -9.40 3.19 -2.71
N LEU A 142 -9.10 2.05 -3.33
CA LEU A 142 -8.14 1.08 -2.80
C LEU A 142 -6.73 1.67 -2.63
N HIS A 143 -6.34 2.59 -3.51
CA HIS A 143 -5.03 3.24 -3.48
C HIS A 143 -4.89 4.17 -2.28
N LEU A 144 -5.99 4.68 -1.72
CA LEU A 144 -5.98 5.46 -0.48
C LEU A 144 -6.17 4.57 0.74
N LEU A 145 -7.09 3.61 0.63
CA LEU A 145 -7.58 2.79 1.73
C LEU A 145 -6.49 1.86 2.30
N LEU A 146 -5.78 1.12 1.42
CA LEU A 146 -4.74 0.16 1.85
C LEU A 146 -3.54 0.87 2.49
N PRO A 147 -2.91 1.87 1.84
CA PRO A 147 -1.81 2.62 2.42
C PRO A 147 -2.21 3.34 3.71
N GLY A 148 -3.42 3.93 3.76
CA GLY A 148 -3.96 4.57 4.94
C GLY A 148 -4.08 3.60 6.12
N ILE A 149 -4.73 2.46 5.93
CA ILE A 149 -4.90 1.47 7.01
C ILE A 149 -3.57 0.84 7.44
N ILE A 150 -2.62 0.63 6.53
CA ILE A 150 -1.28 0.16 6.91
C ILE A 150 -0.56 1.17 7.80
N VAL A 151 -0.47 2.43 7.37
CA VAL A 151 0.23 3.44 8.18
C VAL A 151 -0.47 3.60 9.51
N PHE A 152 -1.81 3.64 9.52
CA PHE A 152 -2.60 3.71 10.74
C PHE A 152 -2.27 2.54 11.68
N SER A 153 -2.29 1.30 11.18
CA SER A 153 -2.07 0.09 11.98
C SER A 153 -0.64 -0.02 12.53
N ILE A 154 0.37 0.44 11.78
CA ILE A 154 1.77 0.44 12.24
C ILE A 154 2.00 1.50 13.32
N VAL A 155 1.39 2.68 13.16
CA VAL A 155 1.74 3.89 13.91
C VAL A 155 0.86 4.07 15.15
N PHE A 156 -0.43 3.72 15.06
CA PHE A 156 -1.42 3.99 16.10
C PHE A 156 -1.15 3.16 17.36
N SER A 157 -1.13 3.76 18.55
CA SER A 157 -0.66 3.08 19.78
C SER A 157 -1.55 1.95 20.29
N GLN A 158 -2.87 2.00 20.07
CA GLN A 158 -3.82 1.06 20.68
C GLN A 158 -4.11 -0.14 19.78
N LYS A 159 -3.41 -1.25 20.03
CA LYS A 159 -3.52 -2.51 19.26
C LYS A 159 -4.96 -3.05 19.24
N THR A 160 -5.62 -3.09 20.39
CA THR A 160 -7.00 -3.62 20.52
C THR A 160 -8.01 -2.86 19.67
N LEU A 161 -7.94 -1.53 19.63
CA LEU A 161 -8.80 -0.73 18.77
C LEU A 161 -8.49 -0.96 17.29
N CYS A 162 -7.21 -1.11 16.92
CA CYS A 162 -6.82 -1.42 15.55
C CYS A 162 -7.38 -2.78 15.09
N GLU A 163 -7.31 -3.78 15.95
CA GLU A 163 -7.90 -5.11 15.71
C GLU A 163 -9.42 -5.01 15.58
N GLN A 164 -10.10 -4.28 16.47
CA GLN A 164 -11.55 -4.09 16.41
C GLN A 164 -11.99 -3.39 15.12
N ILE A 165 -11.31 -2.31 14.72
CA ILE A 165 -11.58 -1.62 13.45
C ILE A 165 -11.37 -2.57 12.27
N SER A 166 -10.30 -3.35 12.30
CA SER A 166 -9.97 -4.30 11.23
C SER A 166 -11.00 -5.43 11.13
N VAL A 167 -11.42 -6.00 12.26
CA VAL A 167 -12.50 -6.99 12.33
C VAL A 167 -13.82 -6.39 11.87
N GLY A 168 -14.11 -5.14 12.22
CA GLY A 168 -15.28 -4.41 11.74
C GLY A 168 -15.29 -4.27 10.21
N LEU A 169 -14.14 -3.91 9.61
CA LEU A 169 -13.98 -3.85 8.15
C LEU A 169 -14.12 -5.22 7.49
N ILE A 170 -13.58 -6.28 8.10
CA ILE A 170 -13.74 -7.67 7.62
C ILE A 170 -15.21 -8.07 7.65
N ALA A 171 -15.89 -7.88 8.78
CA ALA A 171 -17.29 -8.21 8.95
C ALA A 171 -18.17 -7.44 7.95
N LEU A 172 -17.93 -6.13 7.79
CA LEU A 172 -18.62 -5.29 6.81
C LEU A 172 -18.37 -5.78 5.38
N GLY A 173 -17.13 -6.13 5.04
CA GLY A 173 -16.76 -6.68 3.74
C GLY A 173 -17.47 -8.01 3.44
N LEU A 174 -17.52 -8.92 4.41
CA LEU A 174 -18.24 -10.20 4.28
C LEU A 174 -19.74 -9.99 4.10
N ILE A 175 -20.36 -9.14 4.92
CA ILE A 175 -21.79 -8.80 4.79
C ILE A 175 -22.07 -8.21 3.40
N ALA A 176 -21.23 -7.28 2.94
CA ALA A 176 -21.37 -6.63 1.65
C ALA A 176 -21.26 -7.60 0.48
N LEU A 177 -20.35 -8.59 0.55
CA LEU A 177 -20.22 -9.65 -0.46
C LEU A 177 -21.43 -10.61 -0.48
N CYS A 178 -22.12 -10.78 0.64
CA CYS A 178 -23.29 -11.65 0.76
C CYS A 178 -24.62 -10.97 0.38
N GLN A 179 -24.63 -9.68 0.04
CA GLN A 179 -25.86 -8.92 -0.26
C GLN A 179 -25.97 -8.60 -1.77
N PRO A 180 -26.66 -9.44 -2.58
CA PRO A 180 -26.80 -9.21 -4.02
C PRO A 180 -27.75 -8.05 -4.38
N PHE A 181 -28.55 -7.55 -3.43
CA PHE A 181 -29.56 -6.53 -3.68
C PHE A 181 -29.01 -5.10 -3.74
N LEU A 182 -27.77 -4.88 -3.27
CA LEU A 182 -27.08 -3.60 -3.39
C LEU A 182 -25.76 -3.79 -4.14
N ILE A 183 -25.80 -3.62 -5.47
CA ILE A 183 -24.65 -3.78 -6.37
C ILE A 183 -23.41 -2.98 -5.92
N LEU A 184 -23.63 -1.81 -5.30
CA LEU A 184 -22.57 -0.95 -4.76
C LEU A 184 -21.85 -1.60 -3.57
N PHE A 185 -22.58 -2.27 -2.67
CA PHE A 185 -21.98 -3.01 -1.55
C PHE A 185 -21.22 -4.23 -2.05
N TYR A 186 -21.76 -4.97 -3.01
CA TYR A 186 -21.08 -6.12 -3.58
C TYR A 186 -19.73 -5.76 -4.24
N GLN A 187 -19.67 -4.65 -4.98
CA GLN A 187 -18.45 -4.18 -5.63
C GLN A 187 -17.37 -3.68 -4.64
N THR A 188 -17.78 -3.12 -3.51
CA THR A 188 -16.88 -2.55 -2.50
C THR A 188 -16.47 -3.56 -1.42
N GLY A 189 -17.22 -4.65 -1.27
CA GLY A 189 -17.02 -5.67 -0.22
C GLY A 189 -15.63 -6.30 -0.26
N PHE A 190 -15.08 -6.59 -1.44
CA PHE A 190 -13.72 -7.12 -1.57
C PHE A 190 -12.65 -6.13 -1.09
N GLN A 191 -12.81 -4.84 -1.40
CA GLN A 191 -11.86 -3.79 -1.04
C GLN A 191 -11.84 -3.57 0.48
N LEU A 192 -13.01 -3.60 1.12
CA LEU A 192 -13.14 -3.55 2.58
C LEU A 192 -12.55 -4.78 3.27
N LEU A 193 -12.85 -5.97 2.74
CA LEU A 193 -12.32 -7.23 3.25
C LEU A 193 -10.78 -7.25 3.21
N LEU A 194 -10.19 -6.90 2.05
CA LEU A 194 -8.75 -6.85 1.87
C LEU A 194 -8.09 -5.84 2.82
N THR A 195 -8.72 -4.68 2.98
CA THR A 195 -8.25 -3.62 3.88
C THR A 195 -8.29 -4.05 5.35
N GLY A 196 -9.43 -4.59 5.80
CA GLY A 196 -9.58 -5.09 7.16
C GLY A 196 -8.59 -6.22 7.45
N LEU A 197 -8.42 -7.16 6.53
CA LEU A 197 -7.44 -8.24 6.67
C LEU A 197 -6.01 -7.70 6.78
N THR A 198 -5.64 -6.74 5.93
CA THR A 198 -4.31 -6.12 5.96
C THR A 198 -4.06 -5.40 7.28
N GLY A 199 -5.02 -4.61 7.75
CA GLY A 199 -4.94 -3.93 9.04
C GLY A 199 -4.81 -4.93 10.21
N PHE A 200 -5.58 -6.00 10.17
CA PHE A 200 -5.56 -7.05 11.19
C PHE A 200 -4.19 -7.75 11.27
N ILE A 201 -3.64 -8.18 10.13
CA ILE A 201 -2.32 -8.83 10.06
C ILE A 201 -1.24 -7.92 10.63
N VAL A 202 -1.25 -6.64 10.25
CA VAL A 202 -0.28 -5.65 10.74
C VAL A 202 -0.43 -5.43 12.24
N ALA A 203 -1.66 -5.27 12.74
CA ALA A 203 -1.91 -5.09 14.16
C ALA A 203 -1.46 -6.32 14.97
N ALA A 204 -1.74 -7.53 14.48
CA ALA A 204 -1.40 -8.79 15.14
C ALA A 204 0.13 -8.98 15.29
N HIS A 205 0.90 -8.59 14.28
CA HIS A 205 2.37 -8.75 14.23
C HIS A 205 3.18 -7.54 14.74
N ARG A 206 2.51 -6.48 15.20
CA ARG A 206 3.13 -5.39 15.95
C ARG A 206 3.28 -5.74 17.43
#